data_AF-A0A2D4FR06-F1
#
_entry.id   AF-A0A2D4FR06-F1
#
_cell.length_a   1.000
_cell.length_b   1.000
_cell.length_c   1.000
_cell.angle_alpha   90.00
_cell.angle_beta   90.00
_cell.angle_gamma   90.00
#
_symmetry.space_group_name_H-M   'P 1'
#
loop_
_entity.id
_entity.type
_entity.pdbx_description
1 polymer ?
#
loop_
_entity_poly.entity_id
_entity_poly.type
_entity_poly.pdbx_seq_one_letter_code
_entity_poly.pdbx_strand_id
1 'polypeptide(L)'
;DCTMNRSSGATSCPPTVPGDGHSSGHGRSECRRVCSNCRKVLRQEKKIRVSLPLTRGPSAFIPEKDVMQANSLNERMHLLVEEYSTSGRLDNVTQVMSLHIQYLESFLRSQFYMLRVDGPLPLPYRHYIAIMAAARHQCSYLINIHVEEFLKTGGIPEWLNGLEYIPQRLKNLNEINKLLAHRPWLVSKEHIQKLVKTGENNWSLPELVHAVVLLAHYHSLASFVFGSGINPERDFGTSNGYRLISVNHFCVCDLANDNNIENASLKSNSFGLSDSLSELEALMDRMKRLQEEDETSPEEMDTRFEKEKSETLLVVTEAFDDELISMGDVSC
;
A
#
# COMPACT_ATOMS: atom_id res chain seq x y z
N ASP A 1 42.01 43.33 29.63
CA ASP A 1 43.15 42.43 29.89
C ASP A 1 42.86 41.06 29.29
N CYS A 2 43.31 40.80 28.05
CA CYS A 2 44.56 40.08 27.70
C CYS A 2 44.49 38.59 28.16
N THR A 3 44.56 37.55 27.32
CA THR A 3 45.38 37.24 26.12
C THR A 3 44.80 35.98 25.40
N MET A 4 44.51 35.99 24.09
CA MET A 4 45.31 35.45 22.96
C MET A 4 46.03 34.09 23.15
N ASN A 5 45.64 33.07 22.36
CA ASN A 5 46.57 32.44 21.40
C ASN A 5 45.88 31.58 20.32
N ARG A 6 46.29 31.80 19.06
CA ARG A 6 46.04 30.99 17.85
C ARG A 6 47.25 30.08 17.60
N SER A 7 47.05 28.91 17.01
CA SER A 7 48.07 28.30 16.15
C SER A 7 47.46 27.36 15.10
N SER A 8 47.67 27.76 13.86
CA SER A 8 47.50 27.07 12.58
C SER A 8 48.59 26.02 12.31
N GLY A 9 48.25 24.96 11.55
CA GLY A 9 49.22 24.02 10.99
C GLY A 9 48.77 23.55 9.60
N ALA A 10 49.47 24.02 8.57
CA ALA A 10 49.36 23.60 7.18
C ALA A 10 50.67 22.93 6.75
N THR A 11 50.59 21.85 5.99
CA THR A 11 51.71 21.22 5.23
C THR A 11 51.06 20.30 4.18
N SER A 12 50.92 20.70 2.91
CA SER A 12 51.90 20.79 1.81
C SER A 12 52.03 19.49 1.00
N CYS A 13 51.56 19.53 -0.26
CA CYS A 13 51.74 18.52 -1.30
C CYS A 13 53.18 18.47 -1.85
N PRO A 14 53.66 17.34 -2.39
CA PRO A 14 54.89 17.28 -3.20
C PRO A 14 54.61 17.49 -4.71
N PRO A 15 55.63 17.82 -5.52
CA PRO A 15 55.47 18.44 -6.84
C PRO A 15 55.45 17.46 -8.02
N THR A 16 54.83 17.93 -9.11
CA THR A 16 54.70 17.31 -10.44
C THR A 16 55.94 17.58 -11.31
N VAL A 17 56.34 16.62 -12.15
CA VAL A 17 57.28 16.79 -13.29
C VAL A 17 56.48 16.59 -14.60
N PRO A 18 56.75 17.35 -15.69
CA PRO A 18 55.84 17.47 -16.83
C PRO A 18 56.14 16.46 -17.96
N GLY A 19 55.10 16.13 -18.73
CA GLY A 19 55.20 15.34 -19.95
C GLY A 19 53.89 15.33 -20.73
N ASP A 20 53.79 16.28 -21.66
CA ASP A 20 53.08 16.29 -22.96
C ASP A 20 51.68 15.65 -23.13
N GLY A 21 50.72 16.53 -23.41
CA GLY A 21 49.90 16.49 -24.63
C GLY A 21 48.86 15.38 -24.79
N HIS A 22 47.61 15.63 -24.40
CA HIS A 22 46.49 15.72 -25.34
C HIS A 22 45.15 16.05 -24.63
N SER A 23 44.37 16.82 -25.36
CA SER A 23 43.11 17.49 -25.02
C SER A 23 41.93 16.54 -24.79
N SER A 24 41.06 16.82 -23.81
CA SER A 24 39.58 16.83 -23.95
C SER A 24 38.83 16.95 -22.60
N GLY A 25 37.75 17.74 -22.61
CA GLY A 25 36.50 17.44 -21.87
C GLY A 25 36.38 17.92 -20.42
N HIS A 26 35.71 19.06 -20.21
CA HIS A 26 35.20 19.49 -18.91
C HIS A 26 34.07 18.56 -18.40
N GLY A 27 34.22 18.02 -17.20
CA GLY A 27 33.15 17.42 -16.41
C GLY A 27 33.44 17.63 -14.92
N ARG A 28 32.75 18.59 -14.28
CA ARG A 28 32.88 18.86 -12.85
C ARG A 28 32.32 17.66 -12.06
N SER A 29 33.19 16.84 -11.50
CA SER A 29 32.82 15.80 -10.53
C SER A 29 32.61 16.44 -9.15
N GLU A 30 31.35 16.60 -8.77
CA GLU A 30 30.98 17.05 -7.43
C GLU A 30 31.25 15.92 -6.43
N CYS A 31 32.36 16.06 -5.70
CA CYS A 31 32.85 15.09 -4.74
C CYS A 31 31.96 15.12 -3.48
N ARG A 32 30.90 14.29 -3.43
CA ARG A 32 30.12 14.06 -2.20
C ARG A 32 31.04 13.46 -1.13
N ARG A 33 31.41 14.26 -0.14
CA ARG A 33 32.13 13.77 1.05
C ARG A 33 31.16 12.96 1.91
N VAL A 34 31.29 11.64 1.84
CA VAL A 34 30.56 10.70 2.70
C VAL A 34 31.13 10.81 4.12
N CYS A 35 30.27 11.08 5.10
CA CYS A 35 30.62 11.17 6.53
C CYS A 35 31.24 9.85 7.05
N SER A 36 32.14 9.94 8.03
CA SER A 36 32.82 8.79 8.64
C SER A 36 31.87 7.74 9.22
N ASN A 37 30.64 8.13 9.63
CA ASN A 37 29.59 7.18 10.05
C ASN A 37 29.00 6.40 8.86
N CYS A 38 28.74 7.06 7.73
CA CYS A 38 28.23 6.40 6.51
C CYS A 38 29.26 5.43 5.91
N ARG A 39 30.57 5.70 6.08
CA ARG A 39 31.66 4.80 5.67
C ARG A 39 31.72 3.51 6.49
N LYS A 40 31.19 3.50 7.72
CA LYS A 40 31.12 2.30 8.58
C LYS A 40 29.98 1.37 8.18
N VAL A 41 28.84 1.91 7.74
CA VAL A 41 27.69 1.13 7.23
C VAL A 41 28.03 0.44 5.90
N LEU A 42 28.73 1.14 4.99
CA LEU A 42 29.17 0.58 3.70
C LEU A 42 30.21 -0.56 3.81
N ARG A 43 30.82 -0.77 4.98
CA ARG A 43 31.78 -1.87 5.20
C ARG A 43 31.18 -3.13 5.82
N GLN A 44 29.88 -3.12 6.12
CA GLN A 44 29.16 -4.30 6.59
C GLN A 44 28.08 -4.71 5.59
N GLU A 45 28.50 -5.11 4.39
CA GLU A 45 27.73 -6.05 3.58
C GLU A 45 27.72 -7.42 4.29
N LYS A 46 27.03 -7.51 5.43
CA LYS A 46 26.56 -8.80 5.91
C LYS A 46 25.44 -9.19 4.96
N LYS A 47 25.68 -10.21 4.14
CA LYS A 47 24.63 -10.93 3.40
C LYS A 47 23.63 -11.45 4.44
N ILE A 48 22.59 -10.66 4.73
CA ILE A 48 21.49 -11.09 5.58
C ILE A 48 20.71 -12.12 4.75
N ARG A 49 20.79 -13.39 5.14
CA ARG A 49 19.86 -14.40 4.67
C ARG A 49 18.51 -14.05 5.26
N VAL A 50 17.67 -13.35 4.50
CA VAL A 50 16.26 -13.20 4.84
C VAL A 50 15.63 -14.57 4.61
N SER A 51 15.13 -15.19 5.69
CA SER A 51 14.32 -16.39 5.60
C SER A 51 13.14 -16.14 4.67
N LEU A 52 13.01 -16.97 3.65
CA LEU A 52 11.87 -16.94 2.72
C LEU A 52 10.58 -17.06 3.55
N PRO A 53 9.55 -16.23 3.32
CA PRO A 53 8.27 -16.39 3.98
C PRO A 53 7.77 -17.82 3.72
N LEU A 54 7.55 -18.58 4.79
CA LEU A 54 7.05 -19.96 4.76
C LEU A 54 5.56 -20.04 4.40
N THR A 55 4.92 -18.94 4.02
CA THR A 55 3.52 -18.90 3.62
C THR A 55 3.38 -19.37 2.17
N ARG A 56 2.92 -20.62 2.03
CA ARG A 56 2.66 -21.25 0.74
C ARG A 56 1.20 -20.96 0.36
N GLY A 57 0.97 -19.88 -0.37
CA GLY A 57 -0.35 -19.56 -0.93
C GLY A 57 -0.61 -18.06 -1.16
N PRO A 58 -1.76 -17.69 -1.74
CA PRO A 58 -2.13 -16.29 -2.02
C PRO A 58 -2.54 -15.49 -0.77
N SER A 59 -2.87 -16.17 0.34
CA SER A 59 -3.25 -15.56 1.62
C SER A 59 -2.54 -16.25 2.79
N ALA A 60 -2.28 -15.51 3.87
CA ALA A 60 -1.79 -16.03 5.14
C ALA A 60 -2.91 -16.67 5.99
N PHE A 61 -4.17 -16.33 5.74
CA PHE A 61 -5.32 -16.79 6.51
C PHE A 61 -6.09 -17.94 5.83
N ILE A 62 -6.01 -18.00 4.50
CA ILE A 62 -6.79 -18.95 3.70
C ILE A 62 -5.84 -20.03 3.13
N PRO A 63 -6.09 -21.32 3.40
CA PRO A 63 -5.27 -22.40 2.87
C PRO A 63 -5.28 -22.44 1.34
N GLU A 64 -4.11 -22.66 0.72
CA GLU A 64 -3.93 -22.69 -0.75
C GLU A 64 -4.86 -23.68 -1.46
N LYS A 65 -5.20 -24.79 -0.80
CA LYS A 65 -6.12 -25.82 -1.33
C LYS A 65 -7.57 -25.36 -1.47
N ASP A 66 -7.98 -24.36 -0.68
CA ASP A 66 -9.36 -23.89 -0.62
C ASP A 66 -9.59 -22.78 -1.66
N VAL A 67 -8.51 -22.15 -2.13
CA VAL A 67 -8.55 -21.13 -3.18
C VAL A 67 -8.64 -21.79 -4.55
N MET A 68 -9.60 -21.36 -5.37
CA MET A 68 -9.78 -21.90 -6.72
C MET A 68 -8.59 -21.56 -7.63
N GLN A 69 -8.16 -22.54 -8.43
CA GLN A 69 -7.13 -22.32 -9.46
C GLN A 69 -7.76 -21.64 -10.68
N ALA A 70 -6.97 -20.84 -11.41
CA ALA A 70 -7.42 -20.10 -12.60
C ALA A 70 -8.29 -20.95 -13.54
N ASN A 71 -7.91 -22.21 -13.76
CA ASN A 71 -8.55 -23.12 -14.71
C ASN A 71 -10.05 -23.41 -14.42
N SER A 72 -10.56 -23.12 -13.23
CA SER A 72 -11.98 -23.30 -12.88
C SER A 72 -12.85 -22.07 -13.08
N LEU A 73 -12.27 -20.93 -13.50
CA LEU A 73 -13.07 -19.74 -13.82
C LEU A 73 -13.86 -19.96 -15.13
N ASN A 74 -15.02 -19.32 -15.23
CA ASN A 74 -15.80 -19.32 -16.46
C ASN A 74 -15.05 -18.56 -17.58
N GLU A 75 -15.27 -18.92 -18.84
CA GLU A 75 -14.60 -18.35 -20.02
C GLU A 75 -14.66 -16.81 -20.05
N ARG A 76 -15.82 -16.23 -19.70
CA ARG A 76 -16.00 -14.78 -19.59
C ARG A 76 -15.08 -14.13 -18.54
N MET A 77 -14.88 -14.79 -17.41
CA MET A 77 -14.03 -14.27 -16.33
C MET A 77 -12.55 -14.42 -16.68
N HIS A 78 -12.19 -15.50 -17.37
CA HIS A 78 -10.85 -15.66 -17.94
C HIS A 78 -10.48 -14.54 -18.89
N LEU A 79 -11.40 -14.15 -19.79
CA LEU A 79 -11.16 -13.02 -20.70
C LEU A 79 -10.93 -11.71 -19.94
N LEU A 80 -11.75 -11.43 -18.92
CA LEU A 80 -11.57 -10.23 -18.08
C LEU A 80 -10.23 -10.27 -17.32
N VAL A 81 -9.83 -11.44 -16.83
CA VAL A 81 -8.53 -11.64 -16.17
C VAL A 81 -7.38 -11.44 -17.13
N GLU A 82 -7.45 -11.98 -18.35
CA GLU A 82 -6.39 -11.86 -19.35
C GLU A 82 -6.23 -10.41 -19.82
N GLU A 83 -7.35 -9.71 -20.00
CA GLU A 83 -7.35 -8.30 -20.40
C GLU A 83 -6.90 -7.37 -19.25
N TYR A 84 -7.16 -7.77 -18.01
CA TYR A 84 -6.71 -7.05 -16.82
C TYR A 84 -5.26 -7.38 -16.43
N SER A 85 -4.82 -8.63 -16.52
CA SER A 85 -3.50 -9.10 -16.08
C SER A 85 -2.58 -9.33 -17.26
N THR A 86 -1.66 -8.38 -17.48
CA THR A 86 -0.61 -8.49 -18.50
C THR A 86 0.35 -9.67 -18.27
N SER A 87 0.35 -10.24 -17.06
CA SER A 87 1.20 -11.36 -16.66
C SER A 87 0.68 -12.73 -17.08
N GLY A 88 -0.57 -12.82 -17.56
CA GLY A 88 -1.23 -14.09 -17.89
C GLY A 88 -1.49 -14.99 -16.67
N ARG A 89 -1.36 -14.46 -15.45
CA ARG A 89 -1.65 -15.15 -14.18
C ARG A 89 -2.62 -14.34 -13.34
N LEU A 90 -3.41 -15.04 -12.53
CA LEU A 90 -4.23 -14.42 -11.49
C LEU A 90 -3.31 -13.89 -10.38
N ASP A 91 -3.41 -12.60 -10.07
CA ASP A 91 -2.82 -12.06 -8.86
C ASP A 91 -3.48 -12.70 -7.61
N ASN A 92 -2.81 -12.59 -6.46
CA ASN A 92 -3.22 -13.22 -5.21
C ASN A 92 -4.57 -12.65 -4.72
N VAL A 93 -4.86 -11.39 -4.98
CA VAL A 93 -6.18 -10.77 -4.71
C VAL A 93 -7.28 -11.49 -5.48
N THR A 94 -7.10 -11.67 -6.78
CA THR A 94 -8.06 -12.31 -7.68
C THR A 94 -8.25 -13.78 -7.30
N GLN A 95 -7.17 -14.47 -6.94
CA GLN A 95 -7.23 -15.82 -6.42
C GLN A 95 -8.10 -15.88 -5.16
N VAL A 96 -7.86 -15.04 -4.15
CA VAL A 96 -8.67 -15.06 -2.92
C VAL A 96 -10.12 -14.66 -3.18
N MET A 97 -10.38 -13.67 -4.02
CA MET A 97 -11.75 -13.28 -4.39
C MET A 97 -12.51 -14.38 -5.14
N SER A 98 -11.82 -15.35 -5.76
CA SER A 98 -12.46 -16.47 -6.48
C SER A 98 -13.30 -17.39 -5.59
N LEU A 99 -13.13 -17.33 -4.26
CA LEU A 99 -14.02 -17.98 -3.29
C LEU A 99 -15.47 -17.49 -3.42
N HIS A 100 -15.67 -16.27 -3.92
CA HIS A 100 -16.96 -15.64 -4.13
C HIS A 100 -17.11 -15.18 -5.59
N ILE A 101 -17.32 -16.14 -6.49
CA ILE A 101 -17.31 -15.94 -7.95
C ILE A 101 -18.21 -14.77 -8.42
N GLN A 102 -19.41 -14.61 -7.87
CA GLN A 102 -20.32 -13.52 -8.25
C GLN A 102 -19.76 -12.13 -7.89
N TYR A 103 -19.07 -12.03 -6.75
CA TYR A 103 -18.37 -10.81 -6.35
C TYR A 103 -17.16 -10.58 -7.25
N LEU A 104 -16.38 -11.63 -7.52
CA LEU A 104 -15.21 -11.57 -8.38
C LEU A 104 -15.56 -11.06 -9.80
N GLU A 105 -16.67 -11.52 -10.40
CA GLU A 105 -17.10 -11.05 -11.72
C GLU A 105 -17.36 -9.53 -11.71
N SER A 106 -18.05 -9.04 -10.67
CA SER A 106 -18.33 -7.61 -10.52
C SER A 106 -17.05 -6.80 -10.29
N PHE A 107 -16.13 -7.33 -9.49
CA PHE A 107 -14.82 -6.73 -9.21
C PHE A 107 -13.97 -6.59 -10.48
N LEU A 108 -13.78 -7.69 -11.22
CA LEU A 108 -12.98 -7.71 -12.45
C LEU A 108 -13.56 -6.75 -13.50
N ARG A 109 -14.89 -6.74 -13.65
CA ARG A 109 -15.57 -5.82 -14.56
C ARG A 109 -15.32 -4.36 -14.17
N SER A 110 -15.43 -4.02 -12.89
CA SER A 110 -15.14 -2.67 -12.42
C SER A 110 -13.69 -2.27 -12.67
N GLN A 111 -12.72 -3.16 -12.38
CA GLN A 111 -11.30 -2.88 -12.63
C GLN A 111 -11.00 -2.69 -14.11
N PHE A 112 -11.59 -3.52 -14.98
CA PHE A 112 -11.48 -3.37 -16.42
C PHE A 112 -11.92 -1.98 -16.91
N TYR A 113 -13.12 -1.52 -16.50
CA TYR A 113 -13.59 -0.18 -16.86
C TYR A 113 -12.74 0.94 -16.27
N MET A 114 -12.27 0.78 -15.03
CA MET A 114 -11.47 1.81 -14.38
C MET A 114 -10.08 1.95 -15.02
N LEU A 115 -9.44 0.86 -15.44
CA LEU A 115 -8.00 0.82 -15.72
C LEU A 115 -7.63 0.44 -17.16
N ARG A 116 -8.56 -0.09 -17.97
CA ARG A 116 -8.27 -0.52 -19.34
C ARG A 116 -9.08 0.24 -20.38
N VAL A 117 -10.38 0.42 -20.14
CA VAL A 117 -11.29 1.06 -21.10
C VAL A 117 -10.95 2.55 -21.28
N ASP A 118 -11.07 3.05 -22.50
CA ASP A 118 -10.92 4.48 -22.80
C ASP A 118 -11.83 5.33 -21.91
N GLY A 119 -11.28 6.42 -21.41
CA GLY A 119 -11.92 7.21 -20.37
C GLY A 119 -11.28 8.59 -20.21
N PRO A 120 -11.80 9.42 -19.30
CA PRO A 120 -11.40 10.80 -19.17
C PRO A 120 -9.94 10.98 -18.73
N LEU A 121 -9.34 9.96 -18.10
CA LEU A 121 -7.95 10.00 -17.64
C LEU A 121 -7.03 9.12 -18.49
N PRO A 122 -5.79 9.57 -18.77
CA PRO A 122 -4.75 8.72 -19.36
C PRO A 122 -4.38 7.53 -18.47
N LEU A 123 -4.00 6.39 -19.05
CA LEU A 123 -3.65 5.17 -18.31
C LEU A 123 -2.61 5.38 -17.20
N PRO A 124 -1.46 6.08 -17.44
CA PRO A 124 -0.49 6.31 -16.37
C PRO A 124 -1.05 7.14 -15.21
N TYR A 125 -1.95 8.08 -15.48
CA TYR A 125 -2.59 8.87 -14.41
C TYR A 125 -3.43 7.97 -13.51
N ARG A 126 -4.16 7.01 -14.09
CA ARG A 126 -5.01 6.09 -13.33
C ARG A 126 -4.20 5.24 -12.37
N HIS A 127 -3.09 4.65 -12.86
CA HIS A 127 -2.19 3.86 -12.02
C HIS A 127 -1.48 4.72 -10.96
N TYR A 128 -1.07 5.95 -11.30
CA TYR A 128 -0.48 6.84 -10.28
C TYR A 128 -1.48 7.24 -9.19
N ILE A 129 -2.75 7.48 -9.54
CA ILE A 129 -3.82 7.74 -8.56
C ILE A 129 -4.03 6.51 -7.67
N ALA A 130 -3.97 5.30 -8.23
CA ALA A 130 -4.03 4.06 -7.46
C ALA A 130 -2.85 3.94 -6.45
N ILE A 131 -1.63 4.30 -6.86
CA ILE A 131 -0.46 4.38 -5.96
C ILE A 131 -0.73 5.39 -4.83
N MET A 132 -1.21 6.60 -5.16
CA MET A 132 -1.54 7.62 -4.16
C MET A 132 -2.59 7.14 -3.16
N ALA A 133 -3.60 6.39 -3.61
CA ALA A 133 -4.63 5.84 -2.75
C ALA A 133 -4.09 4.75 -1.82
N ALA A 134 -3.39 3.75 -2.36
CA ALA A 134 -2.80 2.65 -1.60
C ALA A 134 -1.77 3.14 -0.56
N ALA A 135 -1.02 4.19 -0.91
CA ALA A 135 -0.06 4.83 0.00
C ALA A 135 -0.70 5.42 1.26
N ARG A 136 -1.99 5.79 1.25
CA ARG A 136 -2.69 6.30 2.45
C ARG A 136 -2.78 5.27 3.57
N HIS A 137 -2.69 3.99 3.24
CA HIS A 137 -2.74 2.85 4.15
C HIS A 137 -1.43 2.04 4.15
N GLN A 138 -0.35 2.58 3.55
CA GLN A 138 0.95 1.90 3.44
C GLN A 138 0.85 0.49 2.82
N CYS A 139 -0.10 0.29 1.89
CA CYS A 139 -0.35 -1.01 1.29
C CYS A 139 0.69 -1.32 0.20
N SER A 140 1.85 -1.85 0.61
CA SER A 140 2.99 -2.15 -0.27
C SER A 140 2.64 -3.09 -1.43
N TYR A 141 1.74 -4.07 -1.19
CA TYR A 141 1.23 -4.97 -2.22
C TYR A 141 0.62 -4.21 -3.41
N LEU A 142 -0.35 -3.32 -3.14
CA LEU A 142 -1.04 -2.56 -4.18
C LEU A 142 -0.12 -1.49 -4.81
N ILE A 143 0.74 -0.86 -4.00
CA ILE A 143 1.73 0.10 -4.52
C ILE A 143 2.62 -0.60 -5.56
N ASN A 144 3.17 -1.77 -5.26
CA ASN A 144 4.09 -2.47 -6.16
C ASN A 144 3.41 -2.88 -7.47
N ILE A 145 2.18 -3.41 -7.41
CA ILE A 145 1.40 -3.75 -8.61
C ILE A 145 1.20 -2.52 -9.49
N HIS A 146 0.81 -1.39 -8.91
CA HIS A 146 0.55 -0.18 -9.69
C HIS A 146 1.79 0.57 -10.13
N VAL A 147 2.92 0.44 -9.43
CA VAL A 147 4.22 0.92 -9.91
C VAL A 147 4.59 0.18 -11.19
N GLU A 148 4.44 -1.14 -11.22
CA GLU A 148 4.74 -1.95 -12.41
C GLU A 148 3.84 -1.55 -13.59
N GLU A 149 2.52 -1.49 -13.39
CA GLU A 149 1.58 -1.13 -14.45
C GLU A 149 1.71 0.35 -14.87
N PHE A 150 2.05 1.25 -13.96
CA PHE A 150 2.38 2.65 -14.28
C PHE A 150 3.54 2.73 -15.27
N LEU A 151 4.63 2.00 -15.01
CA LEU A 151 5.79 1.99 -15.90
C LEU A 151 5.46 1.31 -17.24
N LYS A 152 4.73 0.20 -17.24
CA LYS A 152 4.30 -0.50 -18.47
C LYS A 152 3.43 0.37 -19.39
N THR A 153 2.60 1.24 -18.81
CA THR A 153 1.70 2.13 -19.55
C THR A 153 2.35 3.43 -20.02
N GLY A 154 3.68 3.58 -19.83
CA GLY A 154 4.43 4.78 -20.25
C GLY A 154 4.46 5.90 -19.21
N GLY A 155 4.26 5.57 -17.94
CA GLY A 155 4.41 6.50 -16.83
C GLY A 155 5.84 7.03 -16.69
N ILE A 156 5.94 8.29 -16.25
CA ILE A 156 7.20 9.01 -16.05
C ILE A 156 7.86 8.51 -14.74
N PRO A 157 9.00 7.80 -14.79
CA PRO A 157 9.61 7.18 -13.60
C PRO A 157 9.92 8.16 -12.47
N GLU A 158 10.23 9.41 -12.81
CA GLU A 158 10.56 10.47 -11.85
C GLU A 158 9.40 10.74 -10.88
N TRP A 159 8.14 10.48 -11.28
CA TRP A 159 6.97 10.66 -10.41
C TRP A 159 6.98 9.72 -9.20
N LEU A 160 7.71 8.60 -9.28
CA LEU A 160 7.83 7.63 -8.20
C LEU A 160 8.79 8.08 -7.08
N ASN A 161 9.52 9.17 -7.29
CA ASN A 161 10.46 9.72 -6.30
C ASN A 161 9.77 10.50 -5.16
N GLY A 162 8.48 10.79 -5.28
CA GLY A 162 7.72 11.54 -4.26
C GLY A 162 6.69 12.49 -4.87
N LEU A 163 5.81 13.02 -4.02
CA LEU A 163 4.74 13.94 -4.45
C LEU A 163 5.31 15.24 -5.03
N GLU A 164 6.53 15.63 -4.68
CA GLU A 164 7.21 16.81 -5.22
C GLU A 164 7.54 16.71 -6.72
N TYR A 165 7.67 15.48 -7.25
CA TYR A 165 8.05 15.22 -8.65
C TYR A 165 6.86 15.09 -9.61
N ILE A 166 5.63 15.19 -9.12
CA ILE A 166 4.42 15.07 -9.96
C ILE A 166 3.86 16.41 -10.41
N PRO A 167 3.06 16.43 -11.51
CA PRO A 167 2.32 17.61 -11.94
C PRO A 167 1.45 18.19 -10.82
N GLN A 168 1.36 19.52 -10.77
CA GLN A 168 0.55 20.23 -9.77
C GLN A 168 -0.90 19.74 -9.76
N ARG A 169 -1.42 19.37 -10.92
CA ARG A 169 -2.75 18.77 -11.08
C ARG A 169 -2.98 17.54 -10.20
N LEU A 170 -2.01 16.61 -10.13
CA LEU A 170 -2.08 15.43 -9.27
C LEU A 170 -1.82 15.79 -7.80
N LYS A 171 -0.91 16.73 -7.52
CA LYS A 171 -0.67 17.23 -6.14
C LYS A 171 -1.95 17.77 -5.52
N ASN A 172 -2.76 18.50 -6.29
CA ASN A 172 -4.02 19.07 -5.82
C ASN A 172 -5.02 18.00 -5.36
N LEU A 173 -4.95 16.77 -5.89
CA LEU A 173 -5.80 15.64 -5.51
C LEU A 173 -5.46 15.06 -4.12
N ASN A 174 -4.30 15.40 -3.55
CA ASN A 174 -3.83 14.80 -2.29
C ASN A 174 -4.72 15.17 -1.08
N GLU A 175 -5.28 16.38 -1.05
CA GLU A 175 -6.16 16.83 0.04
C GLU A 175 -7.41 15.94 0.13
N ILE A 176 -8.10 15.74 -1.01
CA ILE A 176 -9.31 14.88 -1.04
C ILE A 176 -8.96 13.40 -0.85
N ASN A 177 -7.83 12.92 -1.36
CA ASN A 177 -7.34 11.55 -1.11
C ASN A 177 -7.18 11.28 0.38
N LYS A 178 -6.55 12.21 1.12
CA LYS A 178 -6.42 12.12 2.58
C LYS A 178 -7.76 12.05 3.29
N LEU A 179 -8.72 12.89 2.90
CA LEU A 179 -10.04 12.92 3.54
C LEU A 179 -10.83 11.64 3.25
N LEU A 180 -10.87 11.19 1.99
CA LEU A 180 -11.59 9.97 1.59
C LEU A 180 -11.07 8.73 2.32
N ALA A 181 -9.76 8.61 2.51
CA ALA A 181 -9.15 7.45 3.17
C ALA A 181 -9.44 7.36 4.67
N HIS A 182 -9.60 8.50 5.35
CA HIS A 182 -9.53 8.54 6.82
C HIS A 182 -10.75 9.16 7.49
N ARG A 183 -11.37 10.18 6.88
CA ARG A 183 -12.52 10.93 7.42
C ARG A 183 -13.38 11.47 6.27
N PRO A 184 -14.05 10.59 5.49
CA PRO A 184 -14.78 10.99 4.29
C PRO A 184 -15.91 12.00 4.55
N TRP A 185 -16.49 12.00 5.76
CA TRP A 185 -17.52 12.97 6.18
C TRP A 185 -17.03 14.43 6.27
N LEU A 186 -15.71 14.68 6.23
CA LEU A 186 -15.15 16.04 6.19
C LEU A 186 -15.04 16.61 4.76
N VAL A 187 -15.34 15.81 3.73
CA VAL A 187 -15.35 16.29 2.35
C VAL A 187 -16.50 17.29 2.19
N SER A 188 -16.17 18.46 1.66
CA SER A 188 -17.09 19.58 1.48
C SER A 188 -17.07 20.10 0.04
N LYS A 189 -18.06 20.91 -0.32
CA LYS A 189 -18.15 21.53 -1.65
C LYS A 189 -16.92 22.36 -2.00
N GLU A 190 -16.25 22.95 -1.02
CA GLU A 190 -15.04 23.75 -1.21
C GLU A 190 -13.87 22.90 -1.73
N HIS A 191 -13.75 21.65 -1.27
CA HIS A 191 -12.73 20.71 -1.76
C HIS A 191 -12.96 20.40 -3.24
N ILE A 192 -14.20 20.16 -3.63
CA ILE A 192 -14.57 19.93 -5.04
C ILE A 192 -14.32 21.19 -5.86
N GLN A 193 -14.75 22.36 -5.37
CA GLN A 193 -14.58 23.64 -6.05
C GLN A 193 -13.11 23.97 -6.29
N LYS A 194 -12.20 23.68 -5.35
CA LYS A 194 -10.75 23.86 -5.54
C LYS A 194 -10.20 23.04 -6.71
N LEU A 195 -10.75 21.86 -6.97
CA LEU A 195 -10.28 20.94 -8.03
C LEU A 195 -10.83 21.26 -9.42
N VAL A 196 -12.05 21.81 -9.50
CA VAL A 196 -12.76 22.06 -10.76
C VAL A 196 -12.83 23.53 -11.18
N LYS A 197 -12.21 24.44 -10.41
CA LYS A 197 -12.14 25.87 -10.76
C LYS A 197 -11.50 26.07 -12.14
N THR A 198 -11.78 27.17 -12.82
CA THR A 198 -11.16 27.47 -14.12
C THR A 198 -9.73 28.00 -13.94
N GLY A 199 -8.79 27.57 -14.78
CA GLY A 199 -7.37 27.94 -14.71
C GLY A 199 -6.42 26.82 -15.17
N GLU A 200 -5.14 26.93 -14.83
CA GLU A 200 -4.14 25.88 -15.08
C GLU A 200 -4.26 24.73 -14.05
N ASN A 201 -4.00 23.49 -14.48
CA ASN A 201 -3.98 22.29 -13.63
C ASN A 201 -5.32 21.84 -13.02
N ASN A 202 -6.45 22.22 -13.63
CA ASN A 202 -7.77 21.87 -13.14
C ASN A 202 -8.27 20.51 -13.64
N TRP A 203 -9.24 19.98 -12.93
CA TRP A 203 -9.94 18.75 -13.26
C TRP A 203 -11.28 19.09 -13.89
N SER A 204 -11.61 18.48 -15.02
CA SER A 204 -13.02 18.42 -15.44
C SER A 204 -13.80 17.52 -14.49
N LEU A 205 -15.12 17.69 -14.46
CA LEU A 205 -15.98 16.88 -13.59
C LEU A 205 -15.88 15.36 -13.89
N PRO A 206 -15.89 14.90 -15.16
CA PRO A 206 -15.72 13.47 -15.46
C PRO A 206 -14.37 12.91 -15.00
N GLU A 207 -13.29 13.68 -15.18
CA GLU A 207 -11.95 13.28 -14.72
C GLU A 207 -11.89 13.17 -13.19
N LEU A 208 -12.49 14.14 -12.47
CA LEU A 208 -12.53 14.12 -11.01
C LEU A 208 -13.37 12.94 -10.48
N VAL A 209 -14.52 12.67 -11.09
CA VAL A 209 -15.36 11.51 -10.73
C VAL A 209 -14.57 10.21 -10.90
N HIS A 210 -13.88 10.03 -12.03
CA HIS A 210 -13.05 8.85 -12.27
C HIS A 210 -11.91 8.75 -11.24
N ALA A 211 -11.24 9.86 -10.93
CA ALA A 211 -10.19 9.90 -9.91
C ALA A 211 -10.71 9.51 -8.52
N VAL A 212 -11.87 10.05 -8.10
CA VAL A 212 -12.47 9.72 -6.80
C VAL A 212 -12.89 8.25 -6.72
N VAL A 213 -13.42 7.69 -7.81
CA VAL A 213 -13.75 6.26 -7.90
C VAL A 213 -12.48 5.40 -7.75
N LEU A 214 -11.38 5.76 -8.41
CA LEU A 214 -10.08 5.09 -8.23
C LEU A 214 -9.58 5.17 -6.79
N LEU A 215 -9.62 6.37 -6.18
CA LEU A 215 -9.19 6.56 -4.79
C LEU A 215 -9.99 5.66 -3.83
N ALA A 216 -11.32 5.74 -3.88
CA ALA A 216 -12.19 4.94 -3.02
C ALA A 216 -12.02 3.43 -3.25
N HIS A 217 -11.88 3.01 -4.51
CA HIS A 217 -11.63 1.61 -4.85
C HIS A 217 -10.36 1.10 -4.17
N TYR A 218 -9.24 1.82 -4.29
CA TYR A 218 -7.96 1.37 -3.75
C TYR A 218 -7.81 1.57 -2.23
N HIS A 219 -8.58 2.47 -1.62
CA HIS A 219 -8.74 2.49 -0.16
C HIS A 219 -9.45 1.22 0.31
N SER A 220 -10.58 0.86 -0.31
CA SER A 220 -11.33 -0.36 0.05
C SER A 220 -10.53 -1.64 -0.22
N LEU A 221 -9.76 -1.67 -1.31
CA LEU A 221 -8.94 -2.81 -1.68
C LEU A 221 -7.75 -2.98 -0.74
N ALA A 222 -7.19 -1.89 -0.19
CA ALA A 222 -6.18 -1.97 0.85
C ALA A 222 -6.74 -2.68 2.11
N SER A 223 -7.95 -2.33 2.54
CA SER A 223 -8.63 -3.04 3.63
C SER A 223 -8.84 -4.51 3.33
N PHE A 224 -9.20 -4.86 2.09
CA PHE A 224 -9.30 -6.27 1.67
C PHE A 224 -7.95 -6.99 1.72
N VAL A 225 -6.88 -6.36 1.24
CA VAL A 225 -5.52 -6.92 1.25
C VAL A 225 -5.08 -7.26 2.67
N PHE A 226 -5.27 -6.34 3.62
CA PHE A 226 -4.93 -6.59 5.02
C PHE A 226 -5.89 -7.57 5.68
N GLY A 227 -7.20 -7.40 5.53
CA GLY A 227 -8.22 -8.24 6.16
C GLY A 227 -8.22 -9.69 5.66
N SER A 228 -7.79 -9.91 4.42
CA SER A 228 -7.63 -11.26 3.84
C SER A 228 -6.20 -11.79 3.93
N GLY A 229 -5.27 -11.03 4.51
CA GLY A 229 -3.87 -11.43 4.69
C GLY A 229 -3.18 -11.78 3.38
N ILE A 230 -3.38 -10.99 2.33
CA ILE A 230 -2.84 -11.27 0.99
C ILE A 230 -1.30 -11.28 1.04
N ASN A 231 -0.70 -12.35 0.52
CA ASN A 231 0.75 -12.47 0.45
C ASN A 231 1.32 -11.67 -0.76
N PRO A 232 2.56 -11.17 -0.67
CA PRO A 232 3.25 -10.56 -1.81
C PRO A 232 3.31 -11.48 -3.04
N GLU A 233 3.24 -10.89 -4.23
CA GLU A 233 3.42 -11.62 -5.48
C GLU A 233 4.80 -12.30 -5.56
N ARG A 234 4.84 -13.49 -6.16
CA ARG A 234 6.09 -14.25 -6.33
C ARG A 234 6.81 -13.79 -7.60
N ASP A 235 7.98 -13.17 -7.45
CA ASP A 235 8.89 -12.91 -8.57
C ASP A 235 9.54 -14.21 -9.05
N PHE A 236 8.99 -14.83 -10.11
CA PHE A 236 9.59 -16.03 -10.70
C PHE A 236 10.87 -15.76 -11.51
N GLY A 237 11.29 -14.49 -11.64
CA GLY A 237 12.52 -14.10 -12.33
C GLY A 237 13.82 -14.38 -11.57
N THR A 238 13.76 -14.85 -10.32
CA THR A 238 14.96 -15.01 -9.48
C THR A 238 15.17 -16.46 -9.03
N SER A 239 15.60 -17.32 -9.96
CA SER A 239 16.20 -18.62 -9.62
C SER A 239 17.54 -18.49 -8.87
N ASN A 240 18.04 -17.26 -8.65
CA ASN A 240 19.36 -17.00 -8.07
C ASN A 240 19.36 -16.26 -6.72
N GLY A 241 18.26 -16.18 -5.97
CA GLY A 241 18.29 -15.68 -4.58
C GLY A 241 18.81 -14.25 -4.36
N TYR A 242 18.81 -13.39 -5.37
CA TYR A 242 19.17 -11.97 -5.24
C TYR A 242 17.97 -11.11 -5.65
N ARG A 243 17.31 -10.45 -4.70
CA ARG A 243 16.34 -9.40 -5.02
C ARG A 243 17.08 -8.15 -5.48
N LEU A 244 16.63 -7.53 -6.57
CA LEU A 244 16.93 -6.13 -6.83
C LEU A 244 16.25 -5.34 -5.72
N ILE A 245 17.03 -4.62 -4.92
CA ILE A 245 16.49 -3.64 -3.97
C ILE A 245 15.82 -2.56 -4.83
N SER A 246 14.50 -2.63 -4.94
CA SER A 246 13.71 -1.57 -5.56
C SER A 246 13.93 -0.27 -4.78
N VAL A 247 14.04 0.82 -5.51
CA VAL A 247 14.39 2.15 -5.02
C VAL A 247 13.22 2.73 -4.23
N ASN A 248 13.06 2.27 -2.99
CA ASN A 248 12.57 3.04 -1.85
C ASN A 248 12.62 2.12 -0.63
N HIS A 249 13.22 2.64 0.45
CA HIS A 249 13.36 1.95 1.73
C HIS A 249 11.99 1.84 2.41
N PHE A 250 11.14 0.94 1.94
CA PHE A 250 9.95 0.50 2.67
C PHE A 250 10.32 -0.71 3.53
N CYS A 251 9.92 -0.66 4.79
CA CYS A 251 10.40 -1.57 5.83
C CYS A 251 10.02 -3.03 5.54
N VAL A 252 10.97 -3.94 5.75
CA VAL A 252 10.76 -5.40 5.75
C VAL A 252 10.15 -5.87 7.10
N CYS A 253 9.72 -4.94 7.95
CA CYS A 253 9.20 -5.23 9.29
C CYS A 253 7.71 -5.60 9.33
N ASP A 254 6.95 -5.52 8.23
CA ASP A 254 5.53 -5.95 8.21
C ASP A 254 5.32 -7.48 8.21
N LEU A 255 6.41 -8.27 8.20
CA LEU A 255 6.34 -9.74 8.28
C LEU A 255 6.59 -10.31 9.69
N ALA A 256 6.72 -9.46 10.70
CA ALA A 256 6.88 -9.90 12.09
C ALA A 256 5.85 -9.22 13.00
N ASN A 257 4.57 -9.59 12.83
CA ASN A 257 3.73 -9.71 14.01
C ASN A 257 4.19 -10.99 14.74
N ASP A 258 5.28 -10.86 15.50
CA ASP A 258 5.83 -11.89 16.38
C ASP A 258 4.87 -12.13 17.55
N ASN A 259 3.76 -12.80 17.27
CA ASN A 259 3.22 -13.74 18.25
C ASN A 259 4.12 -14.97 18.17
N ASN A 260 4.97 -15.08 19.17
CA ASN A 260 5.90 -16.16 19.42
C ASN A 260 5.15 -17.49 19.52
N ILE A 261 4.81 -18.13 18.39
CA ILE A 261 4.39 -19.54 18.35
C ILE A 261 5.67 -20.37 18.30
N GLU A 262 6.38 -20.38 19.43
CA GLU A 262 7.34 -21.43 19.70
C GLU A 262 6.56 -22.74 19.85
N ASN A 263 6.69 -23.61 18.84
CA ASN A 263 6.65 -25.07 18.99
C ASN A 263 5.62 -25.65 19.98
N ALA A 264 4.34 -25.30 19.84
CA ALA A 264 3.27 -26.13 20.38
C ALA A 264 3.05 -27.29 19.41
N SER A 265 3.80 -28.36 19.66
CA SER A 265 3.54 -29.71 19.19
C SER A 265 2.05 -29.96 18.90
N LEU A 266 1.77 -30.51 17.71
CA LEU A 266 0.57 -31.24 17.35
C LEU A 266 0.06 -32.09 18.54
N LYS A 267 -0.85 -31.56 19.37
CA LYS A 267 -1.60 -32.23 20.44
C LYS A 267 -2.53 -31.23 21.17
N SER A 268 -3.54 -30.72 20.47
CA SER A 268 -4.74 -30.17 21.13
C SER A 268 -5.96 -30.29 20.21
N ASN A 269 -6.35 -31.52 19.92
CA ASN A 269 -7.74 -31.75 19.53
C ASN A 269 -8.62 -31.45 20.75
N SER A 270 -9.63 -30.60 20.55
CA SER A 270 -10.90 -30.55 21.31
C SER A 270 -11.16 -29.42 22.33
N PHE A 271 -10.27 -28.44 22.58
CA PHE A 271 -10.58 -27.37 23.57
C PHE A 271 -11.14 -26.07 22.95
N GLY A 272 -10.73 -25.68 21.74
CA GLY A 272 -11.21 -24.43 21.09
C GLY A 272 -12.41 -24.59 20.15
N LEU A 273 -12.68 -25.80 19.64
CA LEU A 273 -13.77 -26.03 18.68
C LEU A 273 -15.16 -25.99 19.37
N SER A 274 -15.24 -26.46 20.61
CA SER A 274 -16.48 -26.49 21.39
C SER A 274 -16.99 -25.08 21.72
N ASP A 275 -16.08 -24.15 21.99
CA ASP A 275 -16.40 -22.75 22.31
C ASP A 275 -16.91 -22.03 21.05
N SER A 276 -16.21 -22.21 19.92
CA SER A 276 -16.63 -21.63 18.63
C SER A 276 -17.98 -22.15 18.13
N LEU A 277 -18.32 -23.42 18.42
CA LEU A 277 -19.62 -23.99 18.06
C LEU A 277 -20.74 -23.43 18.93
N SER A 278 -20.48 -23.27 20.24
CA SER A 278 -21.43 -22.65 21.17
C SER A 278 -21.69 -21.17 20.84
N GLU A 279 -20.66 -20.42 20.42
CA GLU A 279 -20.80 -19.03 19.97
C GLU A 279 -21.62 -18.93 18.68
N LEU A 280 -21.40 -19.83 17.72
CA LEU A 280 -22.16 -19.89 16.49
C LEU A 280 -23.65 -20.19 16.74
N GLU A 281 -23.94 -21.15 17.61
CA GLU A 281 -25.31 -21.48 18.02
C GLU A 281 -25.99 -20.28 18.69
N ALA A 282 -25.30 -19.61 19.62
CA ALA A 282 -25.82 -18.40 20.27
C ALA A 282 -26.09 -17.26 19.28
N LEU A 283 -25.24 -17.09 18.25
CA LEU A 283 -25.44 -16.13 17.17
C LEU A 283 -26.68 -16.50 16.34
N MET A 284 -26.83 -17.75 15.94
CA MET A 284 -27.99 -18.23 15.16
C MET A 284 -29.30 -18.01 15.91
N ASP A 285 -29.31 -18.31 17.21
CA ASP A 285 -30.47 -18.06 18.08
C ASP A 285 -30.79 -16.57 18.20
N ARG A 286 -29.76 -15.71 18.28
CA ARG A 286 -29.95 -14.26 18.30
C ARG A 286 -30.51 -13.74 16.97
N MET A 287 -30.01 -14.24 15.84
CA MET A 287 -30.52 -13.89 14.52
C MET A 287 -31.99 -14.27 14.35
N LYS A 288 -32.39 -15.44 14.87
CA LYS A 288 -33.79 -15.88 14.85
C LYS A 288 -34.69 -14.96 15.67
N ARG A 289 -34.27 -14.58 16.89
CA ARG A 289 -35.04 -13.65 17.73
C ARG A 289 -35.26 -12.31 17.05
N LEU A 290 -34.24 -11.76 16.39
CA LEU A 290 -34.34 -10.50 15.64
C LEU A 290 -35.33 -10.56 14.46
N GLN A 291 -35.64 -11.74 13.93
CA GLN A 291 -36.66 -11.91 12.88
C GLN A 291 -38.09 -11.90 13.46
N GLU A 292 -38.24 -12.13 14.76
CA GLU A 292 -39.51 -12.24 15.46
C GLU A 292 -39.87 -10.95 16.24
N GLU A 293 -38.94 -10.00 16.38
CA GLU A 293 -39.12 -8.73 17.09
C GLU A 293 -39.81 -7.66 16.22
N ASP A 294 -40.74 -6.90 16.83
CA ASP A 294 -41.40 -5.74 16.19
C ASP A 294 -40.45 -4.53 16.08
N GLU A 295 -40.70 -3.64 15.10
CA GLU A 295 -39.89 -2.44 14.89
C GLU A 295 -39.88 -1.53 16.14
N THR A 296 -38.68 -1.21 16.61
CA THR A 296 -38.44 -0.31 17.74
C THR A 296 -38.83 1.13 17.43
N SER A 297 -39.13 1.92 18.46
CA SER A 297 -39.50 3.33 18.27
C SER A 297 -38.37 4.15 17.60
N PRO A 298 -38.69 5.19 16.80
CA PRO A 298 -37.69 6.03 16.15
C PRO A 298 -36.68 6.67 17.12
N GLU A 299 -37.15 7.12 18.28
CA GLU A 299 -36.29 7.71 19.31
C GLU A 299 -35.30 6.69 19.90
N GLU A 300 -35.74 5.43 20.05
CA GLU A 300 -34.86 4.36 20.49
C GLU A 300 -33.83 3.97 19.42
N MET A 301 -34.20 4.02 18.14
CA MET A 301 -33.27 3.78 17.04
C MET A 301 -32.14 4.83 16.99
N ASP A 302 -32.47 6.10 17.16
CA ASP A 302 -31.49 7.19 17.17
C ASP A 302 -30.52 7.08 18.36
N THR A 303 -31.04 6.74 19.54
CA THR A 303 -30.20 6.55 20.73
C THR A 303 -29.27 5.34 20.59
N ARG A 304 -29.75 4.23 20.01
CA ARG A 304 -28.90 3.06 19.69
C ARG A 304 -27.80 3.42 18.69
N PHE A 305 -28.12 4.22 17.67
CA PHE A 305 -27.13 4.67 16.68
C PHE A 305 -26.03 5.53 17.30
N GLU A 306 -26.37 6.55 18.10
CA GLU A 306 -25.36 7.41 18.72
C GLU A 306 -24.51 6.65 19.76
N LYS A 307 -25.11 5.67 20.45
CA LYS A 307 -24.37 4.77 21.34
C LYS A 307 -23.32 3.96 20.57
N GLU A 308 -23.72 3.23 19.53
CA GLU A 308 -22.82 2.38 18.72
C GLU A 308 -21.68 3.21 18.09
N LYS A 309 -22.02 4.40 17.58
CA LYS A 309 -21.05 5.35 17.03
C LYS A 309 -20.02 5.79 18.07
N SER A 310 -20.43 6.05 19.32
CA SER A 310 -19.51 6.44 20.40
C SER A 310 -18.62 5.28 20.87
N GLU A 311 -19.17 4.07 20.98
CA GLU A 311 -18.44 2.86 21.39
C GLU A 311 -17.40 2.46 20.34
N THR A 312 -17.77 2.54 19.06
CA THR A 312 -16.84 2.28 17.94
C THR A 312 -15.71 3.30 17.88
N LEU A 313 -15.98 4.57 18.23
CA LEU A 313 -14.94 5.61 18.28
C LEU A 313 -13.92 5.35 19.40
N LEU A 314 -14.35 4.79 20.53
CA LEU A 314 -13.50 4.49 21.70
C LEU A 314 -12.56 3.32 21.45
N VAL A 315 -13.04 2.25 20.80
CA VAL A 315 -12.20 1.10 20.38
C VAL A 315 -11.08 1.56 19.44
N VAL A 316 -11.36 2.56 18.60
CA VAL A 316 -10.36 3.16 17.72
C VAL A 316 -9.34 3.98 18.50
N THR A 317 -9.73 4.73 19.54
CA THR A 317 -8.79 5.52 20.36
C THR A 317 -7.91 4.67 21.29
N GLU A 318 -8.43 3.60 21.88
CA GLU A 318 -7.61 2.70 22.72
C GLU A 318 -6.51 1.99 21.90
N ALA A 319 -6.77 1.69 20.63
CA ALA A 319 -5.76 1.17 19.71
C ALA A 319 -4.68 2.20 19.33
N PHE A 320 -4.95 3.50 19.46
CA PHE A 320 -3.98 4.57 19.18
C PHE A 320 -3.23 5.06 20.43
N ASP A 321 -3.80 4.95 21.62
CA ASP A 321 -3.16 5.37 22.86
C ASP A 321 -1.99 4.45 23.26
N ASP A 322 -2.01 3.17 22.85
CA ASP A 322 -0.87 2.25 23.02
C ASP A 322 0.29 2.50 22.03
N GLU A 323 0.06 3.21 20.91
CA GLU A 323 1.12 3.63 19.97
C GLU A 323 1.67 5.04 20.24
N LEU A 324 0.97 5.87 21.01
CA LEU A 324 1.34 7.27 21.24
C LEU A 324 2.52 7.47 22.20
N ILE A 325 3.07 6.39 22.79
CA ILE A 325 4.27 6.46 23.63
C ILE A 325 5.57 6.34 22.79
N SER A 326 5.52 6.06 21.48
CA SER A 326 6.76 5.85 20.69
C SER A 326 6.79 6.46 19.28
N MET A 327 6.07 7.55 18.99
CA MET A 327 6.28 8.31 17.74
C MET A 327 6.37 9.82 17.97
N GLY A 328 7.47 10.23 18.61
CA GLY A 328 7.99 11.59 18.49
C GLY A 328 8.90 11.69 17.26
N ASP A 329 8.57 12.61 16.37
CA ASP A 329 9.36 13.12 15.24
C ASP A 329 9.68 12.17 14.07
N VAL A 330 8.75 12.09 13.11
CA VAL A 330 9.10 11.96 11.69
C VAL A 330 8.20 12.88 10.84
N SER A 331 8.74 14.03 10.42
CA SER A 331 8.23 14.76 9.26
C SER A 331 8.67 14.04 7.99
N CYS A 332 7.70 13.76 7.10
CA CYS A 332 7.90 13.54 5.67
C CYS A 332 7.00 14.52 4.91
#